data_AF-A0A067NH51-F1
#
_entry.id   AF-A0A067NH51-F1
#
_cell.length_a   1.000
_cell.length_b   1.000
_cell.length_c   1.000
_cell.angle_alpha   90.00
_cell.angle_beta   90.00
_cell.angle_gamma   90.00
#
_symmetry.space_group_name_H-M   'P 1'
#
loop_
_entity.id
_entity.type
_entity.pdbx_description
1 polymer ?
#
loop_
_entity_poly.entity_id
_entity_poly.type
_entity_poly.pdbx_seq_one_letter_code
_entity_poly.pdbx_strand_id
1 'polypeptide(L)'
;MFKFVVLIVVSCSFTTAFHSPFHAHSNRGLSFNPPLRLLEARSGAHKHILGNGKRHVHQQHVPDSWTNAQRLSMGLPIKPPTKDKHVADPTEPPEPPVIFCGRGFYISQDLNSFGQYTRTTDPTRSLVLDIDMIAAQLGPNGSPTFPQLSALNGWANVNTDLGPGTYHYAYLGGSTDTPPGSPAVVQPSSFSAASGSPVGVQSSIWRYSPGSGVTPHWINSDGSEAETELVYVPAALAFALVGDVAIFEANFGGTEPCTLTFIPDTISAPIR
;
A
#
# COMPACT_ATOMS: atom_id res chain seq x y z
N MET A 1 -3.70 6.80 -14.14
CA MET A 1 -2.80 6.31 -13.09
C MET A 1 -1.62 7.27 -13.02
N PHE A 2 -1.53 8.05 -11.94
CA PHE A 2 -0.30 8.79 -11.65
C PHE A 2 0.60 7.84 -10.87
N LYS A 3 1.86 7.69 -11.27
CA LYS A 3 2.86 6.93 -10.52
C LYS A 3 3.70 7.93 -9.74
N PHE A 4 3.64 7.86 -8.42
CA PHE A 4 4.49 8.61 -7.50
C PHE A 4 5.46 7.61 -6.87
N VAL A 5 6.76 7.82 -7.09
CA VAL A 5 7.84 6.92 -6.65
C VAL A 5 8.26 7.28 -5.22
N VAL A 6 7.58 6.72 -4.23
CA VAL A 6 7.67 7.10 -2.82
C VAL A 6 8.86 6.43 -2.13
N LEU A 7 9.99 7.16 -2.02
CA LEU A 7 11.11 6.87 -1.11
C LEU A 7 10.66 7.02 0.38
N ILE A 8 11.49 6.91 1.45
CA ILE A 8 10.91 6.55 2.78
C ILE A 8 11.38 7.31 4.12
N VAL A 9 10.72 8.44 4.63
CA VAL A 9 10.86 9.19 5.97
C VAL A 9 9.55 9.51 6.95
N VAL A 10 9.62 9.53 8.31
CA VAL A 10 8.64 9.23 9.45
C VAL A 10 9.20 9.79 10.79
N SER A 11 8.37 9.99 11.85
CA SER A 11 8.81 10.28 13.23
C SER A 11 8.53 9.20 14.31
N CYS A 12 9.08 9.39 15.51
CA CYS A 12 8.82 8.65 16.75
C CYS A 12 8.54 9.64 17.89
N SER A 13 7.62 9.34 18.81
CA SER A 13 7.43 10.11 20.05
C SER A 13 7.92 9.32 21.26
N PHE A 14 8.61 9.98 22.21
CA PHE A 14 9.18 9.32 23.38
C PHE A 14 8.33 9.53 24.63
N THR A 15 7.79 8.43 25.18
CA THR A 15 7.28 8.36 26.55
C THR A 15 8.18 7.41 27.34
N THR A 16 9.10 7.95 28.14
CA THR A 16 10.08 7.14 28.89
C THR A 16 9.46 6.45 30.11
N ALA A 17 8.78 5.32 29.90
CA ALA A 17 8.37 4.42 30.97
C ALA A 17 9.51 3.44 31.30
N PHE A 18 10.20 3.65 32.44
CA PHE A 18 11.14 2.66 32.96
C PHE A 18 10.37 1.50 33.62
N HIS A 19 10.56 0.27 33.12
CA HIS A 19 10.13 -0.96 33.80
C HIS A 19 11.19 -2.08 33.67
N SER A 20 11.14 -3.01 34.62
CA SER A 20 12.22 -3.98 34.88
C SER A 20 12.22 -5.19 33.92
N PRO A 21 13.36 -5.86 33.70
CA PRO A 21 13.49 -6.94 32.72
C PRO A 21 12.76 -8.22 33.16
N PHE A 22 12.06 -8.84 32.21
CA PHE A 22 11.44 -10.17 32.36
C PHE A 22 12.29 -11.24 31.63
N HIS A 23 12.28 -12.48 32.13
CA HIS A 23 13.09 -13.57 31.56
C HIS A 23 12.39 -14.24 30.37
N ALA A 24 13.04 -14.23 29.20
CA ALA A 24 12.56 -14.92 27.99
C ALA A 24 12.93 -16.42 28.00
N HIS A 25 12.01 -17.28 27.53
CA HIS A 25 12.24 -18.70 27.29
C HIS A 25 12.52 -18.99 25.80
N SER A 26 13.28 -20.06 25.53
CA SER A 26 13.81 -20.37 24.19
C SER A 26 12.82 -21.11 23.28
N ASN A 27 12.79 -20.71 22.01
CA ASN A 27 11.95 -21.31 20.97
C ASN A 27 12.42 -22.71 20.53
N ARG A 28 11.46 -23.55 20.12
CA ARG A 28 11.73 -24.78 19.34
C ARG A 28 11.16 -24.62 17.93
N GLY A 29 12.02 -24.75 16.93
CA GLY A 29 11.59 -24.77 15.52
C GLY A 29 10.97 -26.13 15.14
N LEU A 30 9.93 -26.08 14.32
CA LEU A 30 9.38 -27.21 13.56
C LEU A 30 9.18 -26.74 12.11
N SER A 31 9.51 -27.60 11.13
CA SER A 31 9.46 -27.27 9.71
C SER A 31 8.95 -28.45 8.91
N PHE A 32 7.75 -28.30 8.32
CA PHE A 32 7.18 -29.20 7.31
C PHE A 32 6.16 -28.44 6.47
N ASN A 33 6.19 -28.61 5.13
CA ASN A 33 5.12 -28.13 4.25
C ASN A 33 5.07 -28.96 2.95
N PRO A 34 3.89 -29.46 2.50
CA PRO A 34 3.74 -30.16 1.22
C PRO A 34 3.32 -29.23 0.07
N PRO A 35 3.54 -29.63 -1.21
CA PRO A 35 3.23 -28.78 -2.37
C PRO A 35 1.76 -28.87 -2.83
N LEU A 36 1.21 -27.74 -3.29
CA LEU A 36 -0.08 -27.65 -3.98
C LEU A 36 0.08 -27.53 -5.50
N ARG A 37 -0.99 -27.87 -6.25
CA ARG A 37 -1.03 -27.81 -7.72
C ARG A 37 -1.88 -26.64 -8.23
N LEU A 38 -1.46 -26.08 -9.36
CA LEU A 38 -2.17 -25.00 -10.07
C LEU A 38 -3.24 -25.56 -11.03
N LEU A 39 -4.26 -24.76 -11.32
CA LEU A 39 -5.27 -25.00 -12.36
C LEU A 39 -5.46 -23.69 -13.16
N GLU A 40 -5.33 -23.77 -14.49
CA GLU A 40 -5.52 -22.61 -15.38
C GLU A 40 -6.96 -22.51 -15.91
N ALA A 41 -7.45 -21.28 -16.10
CA ALA A 41 -8.70 -21.00 -16.81
C ALA A 41 -8.41 -20.21 -18.09
N ARG A 42 -9.11 -20.52 -19.19
CA ARG A 42 -8.97 -19.82 -20.48
C ARG A 42 -10.15 -18.87 -20.72
N SER A 43 -9.84 -17.66 -21.16
CA SER A 43 -10.83 -16.66 -21.60
C SER A 43 -10.99 -16.67 -23.12
N GLY A 44 -12.20 -16.35 -23.61
CA GLY A 44 -12.54 -16.29 -25.04
C GLY A 44 -12.98 -14.88 -25.46
N ALA A 45 -12.50 -14.42 -26.62
CA ALA A 45 -12.75 -13.06 -27.11
C ALA A 45 -13.81 -13.01 -28.22
N HIS A 46 -14.82 -12.14 -28.06
CA HIS A 46 -15.78 -11.81 -29.12
C HIS A 46 -15.28 -10.62 -29.97
N LYS A 47 -15.50 -10.69 -31.29
CA LYS A 47 -15.36 -9.56 -32.23
C LYS A 47 -16.73 -9.10 -32.69
N HIS A 48 -16.92 -7.78 -32.76
CA HIS A 48 -18.08 -7.16 -33.40
C HIS A 48 -17.66 -6.55 -34.75
N ILE A 49 -18.56 -6.59 -35.74
CA ILE A 49 -18.36 -6.02 -37.08
C ILE A 49 -19.36 -4.87 -37.26
N LEU A 50 -18.92 -3.76 -37.87
CA LEU A 50 -19.77 -2.64 -38.27
C LEU A 50 -19.52 -2.29 -39.75
N GLY A 51 -20.61 -2.05 -40.49
CA GLY A 51 -20.58 -1.83 -41.94
C GLY A 51 -20.62 -0.36 -42.34
N ASN A 52 -19.92 -0.01 -43.43
CA ASN A 52 -19.83 1.37 -43.94
C ASN A 52 -20.96 1.72 -44.91
N GLY A 53 -21.95 2.49 -44.46
CA GLY A 53 -22.98 3.10 -45.32
C GLY A 53 -22.72 4.58 -45.57
N LYS A 54 -22.27 4.96 -46.78
CA LYS A 54 -22.12 6.38 -47.16
C LYS A 54 -23.49 7.02 -47.39
N ARG A 55 -23.86 8.02 -46.58
CA ARG A 55 -25.00 8.91 -46.81
C ARG A 55 -24.53 10.24 -47.42
N HIS A 56 -25.23 10.74 -48.42
CA HIS A 56 -25.02 12.09 -48.92
C HIS A 56 -25.68 13.09 -47.95
N VAL A 57 -24.89 14.02 -47.41
CA VAL A 57 -25.36 15.05 -46.48
C VAL A 57 -25.65 16.33 -47.26
N HIS A 58 -26.88 16.83 -47.13
CA HIS A 58 -27.26 18.14 -47.66
C HIS A 58 -26.63 19.23 -46.77
N GLN A 59 -25.90 20.19 -47.36
CA GLN A 59 -25.18 21.21 -46.58
C GLN A 59 -26.14 22.25 -45.99
N GLN A 60 -26.56 22.03 -44.75
CA GLN A 60 -27.22 23.06 -43.96
C GLN A 60 -26.19 24.12 -43.50
N HIS A 61 -26.62 25.39 -43.46
CA HIS A 61 -25.79 26.52 -43.07
C HIS A 61 -25.57 26.55 -41.55
N VAL A 62 -24.43 26.05 -41.08
CA VAL A 62 -24.10 25.94 -39.64
C VAL A 62 -23.53 27.27 -39.11
N PRO A 63 -24.09 27.88 -38.05
CA PRO A 63 -23.51 29.08 -37.44
C PRO A 63 -22.17 28.82 -36.75
N ASP A 64 -21.19 29.71 -36.97
CA ASP A 64 -19.87 29.61 -36.35
C ASP A 64 -19.85 29.83 -34.83
N SER A 65 -20.93 30.32 -34.23
CA SER A 65 -21.08 30.43 -32.77
C SER A 65 -21.30 29.09 -32.06
N TRP A 66 -21.66 28.02 -32.77
CA TRP A 66 -22.06 26.76 -32.12
C TRP A 66 -20.91 26.01 -31.42
N THR A 67 -21.21 25.46 -30.25
CA THR A 67 -20.29 24.59 -29.48
C THR A 67 -20.21 23.18 -30.07
N ASN A 68 -19.20 22.40 -29.68
CA ASN A 68 -19.08 21.01 -30.12
C ASN A 68 -20.25 20.12 -29.67
N ALA A 69 -20.88 20.42 -28.52
CA ALA A 69 -22.09 19.73 -28.08
C ALA A 69 -23.28 19.98 -29.03
N GLN A 70 -23.53 21.26 -29.38
CA GLN A 70 -24.61 21.65 -30.30
C GLN A 70 -24.42 21.08 -31.71
N ARG A 71 -23.17 21.00 -32.19
CA ARG A 71 -22.82 20.36 -33.46
C ARG A 71 -23.06 18.86 -33.42
N LEU A 72 -22.65 18.18 -32.34
CA LEU A 72 -22.85 16.74 -32.17
C LEU A 72 -24.33 16.37 -32.11
N SER A 73 -25.17 17.13 -31.39
CA SER A 73 -26.63 16.91 -31.34
C SER A 73 -27.33 17.07 -32.69
N MET A 74 -26.71 17.75 -33.65
CA MET A 74 -27.22 17.94 -35.02
C MET A 74 -26.51 17.02 -36.05
N GLY A 75 -25.71 16.05 -35.60
CA GLY A 75 -24.98 15.13 -36.48
C GLY A 75 -23.87 15.78 -37.31
N LEU A 76 -23.42 16.98 -36.93
CA LEU A 76 -22.41 17.76 -37.64
C LEU A 76 -20.99 17.42 -37.15
N PRO A 77 -19.96 17.48 -38.02
CA PRO A 77 -18.58 17.32 -37.58
C PRO A 77 -18.20 18.32 -36.48
N ILE A 78 -17.57 17.82 -35.41
CA ILE A 78 -17.01 18.64 -34.34
C ILE A 78 -15.96 19.61 -34.91
N LYS A 79 -15.86 20.81 -34.33
CA LYS A 79 -14.75 21.72 -34.58
C LYS A 79 -13.45 21.10 -34.04
N PRO A 80 -12.30 21.30 -34.71
CA PRO A 80 -11.00 20.95 -34.14
C PRO A 80 -10.78 21.73 -32.83
N PRO A 81 -10.05 21.16 -31.86
CA PRO A 81 -9.75 21.86 -30.61
C PRO A 81 -8.87 23.09 -30.90
N THR A 82 -9.38 24.27 -30.54
CA THR A 82 -8.59 25.49 -30.50
C THR A 82 -7.55 25.38 -29.39
N LYS A 83 -6.26 25.53 -29.73
CA LYS A 83 -5.20 25.69 -28.74
C LYS A 83 -5.27 27.10 -28.16
N ASP A 84 -5.81 27.23 -26.95
CA ASP A 84 -5.74 28.49 -26.22
C ASP A 84 -4.28 28.86 -25.96
N LYS A 85 -3.93 30.13 -26.18
CA LYS A 85 -2.56 30.64 -25.98
C LYS A 85 -2.24 30.95 -24.51
N HIS A 86 -3.17 30.63 -23.62
CA HIS A 86 -3.07 30.79 -22.17
C HIS A 86 -3.35 29.48 -21.44
N VAL A 87 -2.83 28.36 -21.98
CA VAL A 87 -2.50 27.22 -21.14
C VAL A 87 -1.42 27.73 -20.17
N ALA A 88 -1.75 27.86 -18.89
CA ALA A 88 -0.75 28.13 -17.86
C ALA A 88 0.31 27.02 -17.91
N ASP A 89 1.58 27.37 -17.67
CA ASP A 89 2.65 26.37 -17.65
C ASP A 89 2.24 25.19 -16.77
N PRO A 90 2.41 23.93 -17.23
CA PRO A 90 1.98 22.76 -16.48
C PRO A 90 2.55 22.84 -15.07
N THR A 91 1.68 23.02 -14.07
CA THR A 91 2.11 23.08 -12.68
C THR A 91 2.84 21.79 -12.39
N GLU A 92 4.11 21.93 -12.01
CA GLU A 92 5.04 20.80 -11.91
C GLU A 92 4.42 19.72 -11.03
N PRO A 93 4.32 18.46 -11.51
CA PRO A 93 3.61 17.42 -10.76
C PRO A 93 4.18 17.34 -9.34
N PRO A 94 3.34 17.33 -8.29
CA PRO A 94 3.83 17.36 -6.93
C PRO A 94 4.82 16.21 -6.70
N GLU A 95 6.03 16.56 -6.25
CA GLU A 95 7.13 15.63 -6.08
C GLU A 95 6.71 14.41 -5.25
N PRO A 96 7.18 13.20 -5.59
CA PRO A 96 6.72 11.99 -4.93
C PRO A 96 7.14 11.99 -3.44
N PRO A 97 6.21 11.68 -2.52
CA PRO A 97 6.41 11.86 -1.07
C PRO A 97 7.12 10.68 -0.37
N VAL A 98 7.43 10.75 0.96
CA VAL A 98 8.44 9.85 1.60
C VAL A 98 8.26 9.42 3.12
N ILE A 99 8.16 8.10 3.51
CA ILE A 99 7.89 7.32 4.83
C ILE A 99 9.03 6.44 5.65
N PHE A 100 9.65 6.70 6.86
CA PHE A 100 10.87 6.06 7.62
C PHE A 100 10.52 4.96 8.69
N CYS A 101 11.35 4.79 9.76
CA CYS A 101 10.96 5.20 11.12
C CYS A 101 11.96 6.11 11.93
N GLY A 102 11.43 6.88 12.89
CA GLY A 102 11.89 8.21 13.36
C GLY A 102 13.15 8.34 14.22
N ARG A 103 14.17 7.50 14.02
CA ARG A 103 15.51 7.65 14.65
C ARG A 103 16.66 7.62 13.64
N GLY A 104 16.39 7.93 12.36
CA GLY A 104 17.38 7.90 11.29
C GLY A 104 17.37 6.61 10.44
N PHE A 105 16.27 5.85 10.43
CA PHE A 105 16.18 4.56 9.76
C PHE A 105 14.96 4.48 8.84
N TYR A 106 15.03 3.76 7.74
CA TYR A 106 13.99 3.56 6.74
C TYR A 106 13.30 2.21 6.93
N ILE A 107 12.09 2.02 6.41
CA ILE A 107 11.63 0.66 6.08
C ILE A 107 12.58 0.13 4.98
N SER A 108 13.12 -1.06 5.16
CA SER A 108 14.05 -1.68 4.20
C SER A 108 13.28 -2.37 3.07
N GLN A 109 13.80 -2.34 1.84
CA GLN A 109 13.33 -3.21 0.77
C GLN A 109 13.68 -4.69 1.05
N ASP A 110 14.65 -4.94 1.93
CA ASP A 110 15.07 -6.27 2.35
C ASP A 110 14.16 -6.86 3.44
N LEU A 111 13.71 -8.10 3.20
CA LEU A 111 12.92 -8.88 4.15
C LEU A 111 13.81 -9.69 5.10
N ASN A 112 13.32 -9.97 6.32
CA ASN A 112 13.96 -10.92 7.23
C ASN A 112 13.77 -12.39 6.75
N SER A 113 14.33 -13.35 7.50
CA SER A 113 14.18 -14.79 7.25
C SER A 113 12.74 -15.31 7.31
N PHE A 114 11.79 -14.50 7.76
CA PHE A 114 10.35 -14.80 7.80
C PHE A 114 9.56 -14.01 6.74
N GLY A 115 10.23 -13.33 5.81
CA GLY A 115 9.55 -12.59 4.74
C GLY A 115 8.86 -11.30 5.21
N GLN A 116 9.28 -10.71 6.33
CA GLN A 116 8.71 -9.47 6.89
C GLN A 116 9.65 -8.28 6.65
N TYR A 117 9.09 -7.08 6.49
CA TYR A 117 9.88 -5.86 6.26
C TYR A 117 10.69 -5.45 7.49
N THR A 118 11.97 -5.17 7.26
CA THR A 118 12.96 -4.82 8.30
C THR A 118 13.27 -3.33 8.29
N ARG A 119 14.16 -2.85 9.17
CA ARG A 119 14.71 -1.49 9.09
C ARG A 119 16.12 -1.44 8.51
N THR A 120 16.45 -0.34 7.84
CA THR A 120 17.80 -0.01 7.36
C THR A 120 18.16 1.43 7.73
N THR A 121 19.43 1.80 7.90
CA THR A 121 19.84 3.23 7.96
C THR A 121 20.35 3.75 6.61
N ASP A 122 20.42 2.88 5.60
CA ASP A 122 20.88 3.20 4.25
C ASP A 122 19.68 3.58 3.35
N PRO A 123 19.58 4.83 2.86
CA PRO A 123 18.50 5.25 1.97
C PRO A 123 18.44 4.44 0.68
N THR A 124 19.58 3.96 0.17
CA THR A 124 19.65 3.18 -1.08
C THR A 124 19.06 1.77 -0.94
N ARG A 125 18.82 1.34 0.31
CA ARG A 125 18.12 0.09 0.65
C ARG A 125 16.69 0.33 1.18
N SER A 126 16.22 1.57 1.17
CA SER A 126 14.86 1.85 1.64
C SER A 126 13.81 1.29 0.68
N LEU A 127 12.69 0.83 1.24
CA LEU A 127 11.53 0.38 0.50
C LEU A 127 10.97 1.57 -0.29
N VAL A 128 10.78 1.41 -1.60
CA VAL A 128 10.12 2.42 -2.44
C VAL A 128 8.72 1.93 -2.78
N LEU A 129 7.71 2.77 -2.62
CA LEU A 129 6.30 2.44 -2.88
C LEU A 129 5.75 3.20 -4.09
N ASP A 130 4.80 2.59 -4.81
CA ASP A 130 3.82 3.31 -5.61
C ASP A 130 2.54 3.49 -4.76
N ILE A 131 1.87 4.66 -4.85
CA ILE A 131 0.57 4.91 -4.20
C ILE A 131 -0.53 4.94 -5.26
N ASP A 132 -1.55 4.08 -5.12
CA ASP A 132 -2.82 4.26 -5.82
C ASP A 132 -3.85 4.92 -4.87
N MET A 133 -4.01 6.24 -5.03
CA MET A 133 -4.95 7.05 -4.25
C MET A 133 -6.45 6.76 -4.56
N ILE A 134 -6.75 5.94 -5.57
CA ILE A 134 -8.12 5.51 -5.88
C ILE A 134 -8.41 4.17 -5.20
N ALA A 135 -7.44 3.26 -5.20
CA ALA A 135 -7.56 1.94 -4.57
C ALA A 135 -7.22 1.91 -3.07
N ALA A 136 -6.62 2.98 -2.53
CA ALA A 136 -6.04 3.03 -1.18
C ALA A 136 -4.95 1.97 -0.94
N GLN A 137 -4.16 1.71 -1.98
CA GLN A 137 -3.13 0.67 -2.01
C GLN A 137 -1.73 1.28 -2.07
N LEU A 138 -0.78 0.61 -1.40
CA LEU A 138 0.64 0.91 -1.40
C LEU A 138 1.39 -0.31 -1.91
N GLY A 139 2.24 -0.16 -2.93
CA GLY A 139 2.90 -1.30 -3.57
C GLY A 139 4.42 -1.15 -3.70
N PRO A 140 5.27 -2.10 -3.24
CA PRO A 140 6.70 -2.10 -3.50
C PRO A 140 7.06 -1.97 -4.98
N ASN A 141 7.69 -0.86 -5.34
CA ASN A 141 8.25 -0.61 -6.67
C ASN A 141 9.44 -1.56 -6.93
N GLY A 142 9.17 -2.69 -7.59
CA GLY A 142 10.17 -3.69 -7.97
C GLY A 142 9.93 -5.11 -7.46
N SER A 143 8.90 -5.36 -6.63
CA SER A 143 8.51 -6.72 -6.20
C SER A 143 7.35 -7.27 -7.05
N PRO A 144 7.61 -8.09 -8.09
CA PRO A 144 6.54 -8.61 -8.96
C PRO A 144 5.70 -9.71 -8.31
N THR A 145 6.26 -10.46 -7.36
CA THR A 145 5.60 -11.62 -6.73
C THR A 145 4.61 -11.20 -5.65
N PHE A 146 4.97 -10.18 -4.88
CA PHE A 146 4.16 -9.62 -3.79
C PHE A 146 4.14 -8.10 -3.95
N PRO A 147 3.27 -7.58 -4.83
CA PRO A 147 3.30 -6.18 -5.27
C PRO A 147 2.56 -5.22 -4.34
N GLN A 148 1.98 -5.68 -3.22
CA GLN A 148 1.31 -4.84 -2.22
C GLN A 148 2.05 -4.90 -0.88
N LEU A 149 2.26 -3.74 -0.26
CA LEU A 149 2.66 -3.60 1.14
C LEU A 149 1.41 -3.89 1.99
N SER A 150 1.52 -4.90 2.85
CA SER A 150 0.40 -5.49 3.56
C SER A 150 0.76 -5.81 5.00
N ALA A 151 -0.25 -5.89 5.86
CA ALA A 151 -0.09 -6.43 7.21
C ALA A 151 -0.50 -7.91 7.24
N LEU A 152 0.31 -8.71 7.91
CA LEU A 152 0.28 -10.18 7.93
C LEU A 152 -0.02 -10.67 9.35
N ASN A 153 -1.11 -11.40 9.56
CA ASN A 153 -1.60 -11.76 10.89
C ASN A 153 -0.53 -12.47 11.75
N GLY A 154 -0.39 -12.00 13.00
CA GLY A 154 0.58 -12.51 13.95
C GLY A 154 0.40 -13.99 14.28
N TRP A 155 1.49 -14.75 14.24
CA TRP A 155 1.51 -16.18 14.55
C TRP A 155 1.02 -16.51 15.97
N ALA A 156 1.25 -15.62 16.94
CA ALA A 156 0.81 -15.81 18.33
C ALA A 156 -0.62 -15.31 18.61
N ASN A 157 -1.32 -14.70 17.64
CA ASN A 157 -2.69 -14.24 17.82
C ASN A 157 -3.65 -15.45 17.95
N VAL A 158 -4.67 -15.35 18.81
CA VAL A 158 -5.71 -16.41 18.92
C VAL A 158 -6.87 -16.22 17.94
N ASN A 159 -6.97 -15.05 17.30
CA ASN A 159 -7.85 -14.77 16.17
C ASN A 159 -7.16 -13.76 15.21
N THR A 160 -7.93 -13.04 14.39
CA THR A 160 -7.43 -12.00 13.46
C THR A 160 -7.82 -10.59 13.86
N ASP A 161 -8.28 -10.37 15.10
CA ASP A 161 -8.88 -9.11 15.51
C ASP A 161 -7.88 -8.26 16.29
N LEU A 162 -7.72 -7.01 15.87
CA LEU A 162 -6.90 -6.01 16.55
C LEU A 162 -7.81 -5.05 17.33
N GLY A 163 -7.30 -4.52 18.44
CA GLY A 163 -7.94 -3.44 19.19
C GLY A 163 -7.45 -3.32 20.64
N PRO A 164 -7.98 -2.34 21.39
CA PRO A 164 -7.62 -2.08 22.78
C PRO A 164 -7.78 -3.32 23.67
N GLY A 165 -6.86 -3.54 24.60
CA GLY A 165 -6.88 -4.69 25.50
C GLY A 165 -6.43 -6.02 24.88
N THR A 166 -6.05 -6.06 23.59
CA THR A 166 -5.52 -7.27 22.93
C THR A 166 -4.00 -7.16 22.76
N TYR A 167 -3.29 -8.30 22.84
CA TYR A 167 -1.87 -8.37 22.47
C TYR A 167 -1.66 -8.65 20.98
N HIS A 168 -2.73 -8.70 20.19
CA HIS A 168 -2.67 -9.12 18.81
C HIS A 168 -1.94 -8.10 17.93
N TYR A 169 -1.28 -8.62 16.90
CA TYR A 169 -0.46 -7.83 15.99
C TYR A 169 -0.52 -8.35 14.56
N ALA A 170 -0.09 -7.53 13.61
CA ALA A 170 0.13 -7.95 12.22
C ALA A 170 1.46 -7.39 11.69
N TYR A 171 2.40 -8.25 11.31
CA TYR A 171 3.72 -7.82 10.79
C TYR A 171 3.60 -7.26 9.37
N LEU A 172 4.37 -6.22 9.04
CA LEU A 172 4.44 -5.72 7.67
C LEU A 172 5.21 -6.68 6.77
N GLY A 173 4.70 -6.92 5.57
CA GLY A 173 5.33 -7.70 4.52
C GLY A 173 4.64 -7.48 3.17
N GLY A 174 4.95 -8.32 2.19
CA GLY A 174 4.33 -8.28 0.87
C GLY A 174 3.17 -9.27 0.74
N SER A 175 2.12 -8.92 0.01
CA SER A 175 1.15 -9.89 -0.51
C SER A 175 0.66 -9.56 -1.92
N THR A 176 -0.21 -10.42 -2.46
CA THR A 176 -1.20 -10.00 -3.48
C THR A 176 -2.24 -9.06 -2.88
N ASP A 177 -3.11 -8.49 -3.70
CA ASP A 177 -4.16 -7.57 -3.23
C ASP A 177 -5.32 -8.26 -2.47
N THR A 178 -5.97 -7.55 -1.56
CA THR A 178 -7.13 -7.97 -0.76
C THR A 178 -8.28 -6.97 -0.96
N PRO A 179 -9.54 -7.42 -1.05
CA PRO A 179 -10.68 -6.53 -1.28
C PRO A 179 -10.73 -5.35 -0.28
N PRO A 180 -10.93 -4.11 -0.75
CA PRO A 180 -11.07 -2.96 0.15
C PRO A 180 -12.20 -3.17 1.17
N GLY A 181 -11.91 -2.98 2.45
CA GLY A 181 -12.85 -3.18 3.55
C GLY A 181 -13.14 -4.64 3.93
N SER A 182 -12.41 -5.63 3.42
CA SER A 182 -12.53 -7.01 3.91
C SER A 182 -11.67 -7.28 5.15
N PRO A 183 -12.11 -8.16 6.08
CA PRO A 183 -11.24 -8.74 7.10
C PRO A 183 -10.05 -9.50 6.50
N ALA A 184 -9.13 -9.96 7.35
CA ALA A 184 -7.91 -10.66 6.92
C ALA A 184 -8.21 -11.94 6.11
N VAL A 185 -7.74 -11.98 4.85
CA VAL A 185 -7.94 -13.11 3.94
C VAL A 185 -6.67 -13.95 3.80
N VAL A 186 -6.82 -15.29 3.76
CA VAL A 186 -5.68 -16.21 3.65
C VAL A 186 -5.28 -16.35 2.18
N GLN A 187 -4.13 -15.79 1.81
CA GLN A 187 -3.63 -15.77 0.42
C GLN A 187 -2.09 -15.65 0.34
N PRO A 188 -1.48 -15.77 -0.87
CA PRO A 188 -0.04 -15.70 -1.03
C PRO A 188 0.57 -14.39 -0.52
N SER A 189 1.58 -14.55 0.33
CA SER A 189 2.36 -13.49 0.96
C SER A 189 3.84 -13.86 1.06
N SER A 190 4.70 -12.86 1.24
CA SER A 190 6.13 -13.03 1.47
C SER A 190 6.42 -13.91 2.70
N PHE A 191 5.61 -13.80 3.77
CA PHE A 191 5.70 -14.70 4.92
C PHE A 191 5.35 -16.15 4.55
N SER A 192 4.28 -16.38 3.81
CA SER A 192 3.91 -17.74 3.39
C SER A 192 4.93 -18.36 2.42
N ALA A 193 5.63 -17.55 1.63
CA ALA A 193 6.71 -17.99 0.75
C ALA A 193 8.00 -18.32 1.53
N ALA A 194 8.34 -17.55 2.55
CA ALA A 194 9.54 -17.76 3.37
C ALA A 194 9.38 -18.89 4.41
N SER A 195 8.21 -19.00 5.04
CA SER A 195 7.93 -19.95 6.12
C SER A 195 7.18 -21.21 5.69
N GLY A 196 6.58 -21.20 4.49
CA GLY A 196 5.59 -22.18 4.05
C GLY A 196 4.20 -22.03 4.69
N SER A 197 4.07 -21.29 5.79
CA SER A 197 2.84 -21.22 6.58
C SER A 197 1.87 -20.16 6.02
N PRO A 198 0.64 -20.53 5.62
CA PRO A 198 -0.36 -19.55 5.21
C PRO A 198 -0.84 -18.72 6.40
N VAL A 199 -1.08 -17.43 6.18
CA VAL A 199 -1.60 -16.48 7.17
C VAL A 199 -2.67 -15.59 6.53
N GLY A 200 -3.57 -15.03 7.35
CA GLY A 200 -4.47 -13.95 6.93
C GLY A 200 -3.70 -12.66 6.69
N VAL A 201 -4.05 -11.91 5.65
CA VAL A 201 -3.40 -10.64 5.27
C VAL A 201 -4.43 -9.56 4.91
N GLN A 202 -4.02 -8.30 4.96
CA GLN A 202 -4.76 -7.16 4.40
C GLN A 202 -3.78 -6.19 3.71
N SER A 203 -4.04 -5.82 2.45
CA SER A 203 -3.29 -4.80 1.67
C SER A 203 -3.97 -3.43 1.66
N SER A 204 -5.30 -3.42 1.61
CA SER A 204 -6.14 -2.22 1.48
C SER A 204 -6.38 -1.53 2.84
N ILE A 205 -5.29 -1.34 3.60
CA ILE A 205 -5.26 -0.89 5.01
C ILE A 205 -4.68 0.53 5.19
N TRP A 206 -4.39 1.22 4.11
CA TRP A 206 -3.63 2.48 4.14
C TRP A 206 -4.52 3.68 3.90
N ARG A 207 -4.60 4.58 4.88
CA ARG A 207 -5.28 5.87 4.75
C ARG A 207 -4.29 6.96 4.46
N TYR A 208 -4.64 7.86 3.55
CA TYR A 208 -3.87 9.05 3.21
C TYR A 208 -4.55 10.30 3.79
N SER A 209 -3.79 11.16 4.46
CA SER A 209 -4.26 12.45 4.95
C SER A 209 -3.23 13.55 4.68
N PRO A 210 -3.60 14.65 3.97
CA PRO A 210 -2.73 15.80 3.80
C PRO A 210 -2.22 16.35 5.13
N GLY A 211 -0.90 16.27 5.35
CA GLY A 211 -0.25 16.73 6.58
C GLY A 211 -0.21 15.72 7.73
N SER A 212 -1.02 14.66 7.74
CA SER A 212 -0.89 13.55 8.71
C SER A 212 -0.06 12.38 8.17
N GLY A 213 0.11 12.28 6.85
CA GLY A 213 0.86 11.21 6.19
C GLY A 213 -0.02 10.03 5.78
N VAL A 214 0.53 8.82 5.91
CA VAL A 214 -0.18 7.55 5.86
C VAL A 214 -0.51 7.09 7.28
N THR A 215 -1.71 6.56 7.49
CA THR A 215 -2.06 5.82 8.71
C THR A 215 -2.57 4.42 8.39
N PRO A 216 -2.15 3.38 9.14
CA PRO A 216 -2.75 2.06 9.07
C PRO A 216 -4.10 2.03 9.81
N HIS A 217 -5.02 1.20 9.30
CA HIS A 217 -6.23 0.75 9.99
C HIS A 217 -6.44 -0.73 9.67
N TRP A 218 -7.19 -1.46 10.49
CA TRP A 218 -7.39 -2.91 10.30
C TRP A 218 -8.85 -3.30 10.41
N ILE A 219 -9.31 -4.17 9.52
CA ILE A 219 -10.68 -4.68 9.53
C ILE A 219 -10.73 -5.99 10.32
N ASN A 220 -11.50 -6.01 11.40
CA ASN A 220 -11.70 -7.18 12.25
C ASN A 220 -12.67 -8.19 11.61
N SER A 221 -12.73 -9.41 12.14
CA SER A 221 -13.53 -10.52 11.60
C SER A 221 -15.06 -10.28 11.62
N ASP A 222 -15.55 -9.34 12.42
CA ASP A 222 -16.94 -8.88 12.45
C ASP A 222 -17.23 -7.73 11.45
N GLY A 223 -16.20 -7.24 10.75
CA GLY A 223 -16.28 -6.07 9.87
C GLY A 223 -16.17 -4.72 10.61
N SER A 224 -15.90 -4.72 11.92
CA SER A 224 -15.52 -3.50 12.63
C SER A 224 -14.11 -3.04 12.21
N GLU A 225 -13.84 -1.75 12.37
CA GLU A 225 -12.54 -1.16 12.11
C GLU A 225 -11.80 -0.88 13.42
N ALA A 226 -10.55 -1.33 13.48
CA ALA A 226 -9.62 -1.02 14.55
C ALA A 226 -8.67 0.10 14.12
N GLU A 227 -8.54 1.12 14.97
CA GLU A 227 -7.36 1.98 14.97
C GLU A 227 -6.12 1.14 15.33
N THR A 228 -5.00 1.39 14.66
CA THR A 228 -3.76 0.63 14.88
C THR A 228 -2.56 1.55 14.97
N GLU A 229 -1.69 1.29 15.95
CA GLU A 229 -0.38 1.91 16.02
C GLU A 229 0.63 1.05 15.25
N LEU A 230 1.49 1.71 14.47
CA LEU A 230 2.65 1.06 13.86
C LEU A 230 3.82 1.12 14.85
N VAL A 231 4.45 -0.02 15.09
CA VAL A 231 5.64 -0.15 15.92
C VAL A 231 6.75 -0.90 15.18
N TYR A 232 7.99 -0.57 15.48
CA TYR A 232 9.13 -1.46 15.21
C TYR A 232 9.38 -2.35 16.42
N VAL A 233 9.62 -3.64 16.19
CA VAL A 233 9.82 -4.67 17.23
C VAL A 233 11.27 -5.16 17.18
N PRO A 234 12.19 -4.64 18.03
CA PRO A 234 13.62 -4.95 17.95
C PRO A 234 13.95 -6.44 18.10
N ALA A 235 13.17 -7.19 18.87
CA ALA A 235 13.36 -8.63 19.07
C ALA A 235 13.00 -9.47 17.83
N ALA A 236 12.12 -8.97 16.95
CA ALA A 236 11.72 -9.63 15.69
C ALA A 236 12.43 -9.06 14.46
N LEU A 237 13.14 -7.94 14.62
CA LEU A 237 13.74 -7.12 13.57
C LEU A 237 12.75 -6.62 12.50
N ALA A 238 11.46 -6.56 12.84
CA ALA A 238 10.35 -6.30 11.91
C ALA A 238 9.42 -5.17 12.40
N PHE A 239 8.66 -4.59 11.47
CA PHE A 239 7.56 -3.66 11.78
C PHE A 239 6.24 -4.40 11.97
N ALA A 240 5.42 -3.97 12.94
CA ALA A 240 4.11 -4.54 13.24
C ALA A 240 3.04 -3.45 13.43
N LEU A 241 1.80 -3.77 13.08
CA LEU A 241 0.61 -3.05 13.53
C LEU A 241 0.10 -3.69 14.82
N VAL A 242 -0.31 -2.89 15.80
CA VAL A 242 -0.89 -3.32 17.08
C VAL A 242 -2.12 -2.50 17.43
N GLY A 243 -3.09 -3.10 18.13
CA GLY A 243 -4.28 -2.40 18.63
C GLY A 243 -4.13 -1.81 20.03
N ASP A 244 -3.06 -2.19 20.74
CA ASP A 244 -2.71 -1.72 22.09
C ASP A 244 -1.21 -1.93 22.34
N VAL A 245 -0.41 -0.86 22.30
CA VAL A 245 1.05 -0.96 22.48
C VAL A 245 1.41 -1.49 23.87
N ALA A 246 0.70 -1.06 24.92
CA ALA A 246 1.03 -1.45 26.29
C ALA A 246 0.75 -2.95 26.56
N ILE A 247 -0.35 -3.46 26.04
CA ILE A 247 -0.70 -4.89 26.16
C ILE A 247 0.18 -5.75 25.22
N PHE A 248 0.57 -5.26 24.05
CA PHE A 248 1.58 -5.92 23.21
C PHE A 248 2.94 -6.01 23.94
N GLU A 249 3.46 -4.91 24.46
CA GLU A 249 4.76 -4.86 25.14
C GLU A 249 4.80 -5.74 26.40
N ALA A 250 3.69 -5.83 27.14
CA ALA A 250 3.56 -6.72 28.28
C ALA A 250 3.67 -8.22 27.92
N ASN A 251 3.44 -8.60 26.66
CA ASN A 251 3.50 -9.98 26.18
C ASN A 251 4.78 -10.30 25.39
N PHE A 252 5.30 -9.35 24.60
CA PHE A 252 6.42 -9.58 23.66
C PHE A 252 7.67 -8.74 23.94
N GLY A 253 7.63 -7.81 24.90
CA GLY A 253 8.72 -6.88 25.19
C GLY A 253 8.63 -5.57 24.38
N GLY A 254 9.49 -4.62 24.77
CA GLY A 254 9.42 -3.22 24.32
C GLY A 254 9.61 -3.00 22.81
N THR A 255 8.98 -1.93 22.33
CA THR A 255 8.88 -1.53 20.92
C THR A 255 9.39 -0.10 20.69
N GLU A 256 9.36 0.34 19.43
CA GLU A 256 9.61 1.74 19.03
C GLU A 256 8.45 2.23 18.14
N PRO A 257 7.51 3.08 18.63
CA PRO A 257 6.38 3.58 17.85
C PRO A 257 6.79 4.45 16.65
N CYS A 258 6.06 4.32 15.53
CA CYS A 258 6.39 4.87 14.21
C CYS A 258 5.15 5.48 13.51
N THR A 259 5.32 6.59 12.81
CA THR A 259 4.23 7.35 12.13
C THR A 259 4.50 7.59 10.63
N LEU A 260 3.81 6.90 9.71
CA LEU A 260 4.13 6.93 8.27
C LEU A 260 3.99 8.34 7.64
N THR A 261 5.06 9.14 7.51
CA THR A 261 5.01 10.53 6.97
C THR A 261 5.52 10.68 5.53
N PHE A 262 5.80 11.91 5.09
CA PHE A 262 6.05 12.26 3.69
C PHE A 262 7.04 13.45 3.55
N ILE A 263 8.25 13.24 2.99
CA ILE A 263 9.16 14.31 2.49
C ILE A 263 9.07 14.43 0.95
N PRO A 264 9.24 15.61 0.33
CA PRO A 264 9.51 15.73 -1.12
C PRO A 264 10.88 15.16 -1.56
N ASP A 265 11.04 14.73 -2.81
CA ASP A 265 12.34 14.32 -3.37
C ASP A 265 13.21 15.53 -3.76
N THR A 266 13.76 16.17 -2.73
CA THR A 266 14.65 17.33 -2.87
C THR A 266 16.03 17.01 -3.49
N ILE A 267 16.26 15.78 -3.99
CA ILE A 267 17.55 15.30 -4.50
C ILE A 267 17.51 15.06 -6.03
N SER A 268 16.34 15.07 -6.67
CA SER A 268 16.19 15.04 -8.14
C SER A 268 16.62 16.34 -8.82
N ALA A 269 17.92 16.65 -8.76
CA ALA A 269 18.53 17.67 -9.60
C ALA A 269 18.29 17.34 -11.08
N PRO A 270 17.88 18.31 -11.92
CA PRO A 270 17.37 18.04 -13.26
C PRO A 270 18.45 17.40 -14.15
N ILE A 271 18.19 16.16 -14.58
CA ILE A 271 18.98 15.45 -15.59
C ILE A 271 18.87 16.23 -16.91
N ARG A 272 19.99 16.77 -17.38
CA ARG A 272 20.14 17.52 -18.64
C ARG A 272 20.61 16.64 -19.79
#